data_AF-Q9AWA3-F1
#
_entry.id   AF-Q9AWA3-F1
#
_cell.length_a   1.000
_cell.length_b   1.000
_cell.length_c   1.000
_cell.angle_alpha   90.00
_cell.angle_beta   90.00
_cell.angle_gamma   90.00
#
_symmetry.space_group_name_H-M   'P 1'
#
loop_
_entity.id
_entity.type
_entity.pdbx_description
1 polymer ?
#
loop_
_entity_poly.entity_id
_entity_poly.type
_entity_poly.pdbx_seq_one_letter_code
_entity_poly.pdbx_strand_id
1 'polypeptide(L)'
;PHRYRPGTVALREIRKYQKSTELLIRKLPFQRLVREIAQDFKTDLRFQSHAVLALQEAAEAYLVGLFEDTNLCAIHAKRVTIMPKDIQLARRIRGERA
;
A
#
# COMPACT_ATOMS: atom_id res chain seq x y z
N PRO A 1 0.01 -24.01 -26.04
CA PRO A 1 0.40 -22.92 -25.09
C PRO A 1 -0.19 -23.14 -23.68
N HIS A 2 0.67 -23.17 -22.65
CA HIS A 2 0.27 -23.41 -21.26
C HIS A 2 -0.24 -22.13 -20.57
N ARG A 3 -1.37 -22.21 -19.85
CA ARG A 3 -1.93 -21.11 -19.03
C ARG A 3 -2.19 -21.59 -17.61
N TYR A 4 -1.79 -20.77 -16.62
CA TYR A 4 -2.12 -21.02 -15.22
C TYR A 4 -3.60 -20.75 -14.93
N ARG A 5 -4.16 -21.46 -13.96
CA ARG A 5 -5.54 -21.20 -13.50
C ARG A 5 -5.62 -19.83 -12.81
N PRO A 6 -6.76 -19.13 -12.89
CA PRO A 6 -6.99 -17.91 -12.12
C PRO A 6 -6.68 -18.15 -10.62
N GLY A 7 -5.95 -17.22 -10.00
CA GLY A 7 -5.49 -17.33 -8.62
C GLY A 7 -4.13 -18.00 -8.42
N THR A 8 -3.66 -18.87 -9.33
CA THR A 8 -2.35 -19.54 -9.18
C THR A 8 -1.19 -18.54 -9.18
N VAL A 9 -1.24 -17.54 -10.07
CA VAL A 9 -0.19 -16.51 -10.15
C VAL A 9 -0.30 -15.54 -8.97
N ALA A 10 -1.51 -15.14 -8.58
CA ALA A 10 -1.73 -14.26 -7.43
C ALA A 10 -1.18 -14.87 -6.12
N LEU A 11 -1.44 -16.16 -5.86
CA LEU A 11 -0.89 -16.85 -4.68
C LEU A 11 0.64 -16.94 -4.71
N ARG A 12 1.23 -17.03 -5.90
CA ARG A 12 2.69 -17.03 -6.07
C ARG A 12 3.28 -15.66 -5.77
N GLU A 13 2.63 -14.59 -6.22
CA GLU A 13 3.03 -13.20 -5.95
C GLU A 13 2.93 -12.88 -4.46
N ILE A 14 1.83 -13.26 -3.79
CA ILE A 14 1.67 -13.08 -2.34
C ILE A 14 2.83 -13.71 -1.58
N ARG A 15 3.15 -14.99 -1.87
CA ARG A 15 4.28 -15.68 -1.21
C ARG A 15 5.63 -15.04 -1.52
N LYS A 16 5.82 -14.54 -2.75
CA LYS A 16 7.06 -13.85 -3.14
C LYS A 16 7.25 -12.58 -2.30
N TYR A 17 6.23 -11.72 -2.25
CA TYR A 17 6.32 -10.42 -1.58
C TYR A 17 6.27 -10.52 -0.05
N GLN A 18 5.62 -11.52 0.52
CA GLN A 18 5.70 -11.79 1.96
C GLN A 18 7.09 -12.29 2.40
N LYS A 19 7.91 -12.81 1.48
CA LYS A 19 9.26 -13.30 1.79
C LYS A 19 10.33 -12.21 1.63
N SER A 20 10.07 -11.16 0.86
CA SER A 20 11.00 -10.06 0.63
C SER A 20 10.66 -8.84 1.48
N THR A 21 11.61 -7.91 1.56
CA THR A 21 11.47 -6.61 2.22
C THR A 21 11.75 -5.46 1.25
N GLU A 22 11.71 -5.74 -0.06
CA GLU A 22 11.93 -4.74 -1.09
C GLU A 22 10.74 -3.76 -1.14
N LEU A 23 11.05 -2.47 -1.32
CA LEU A 23 10.02 -1.46 -1.57
C LEU A 23 9.38 -1.69 -2.95
N LEU A 24 8.05 -1.72 -2.98
CA LEU A 24 7.24 -2.06 -4.14
C LEU A 24 6.88 -0.83 -4.98
N ILE A 25 6.83 0.36 -4.37
CA ILE A 25 6.59 1.61 -5.09
C ILE A 25 7.90 2.08 -5.74
N ARG A 26 7.83 2.46 -7.01
CA ARG A 26 9.00 3.01 -7.71
C ARG A 26 9.46 4.31 -7.03
N LYS A 27 10.76 4.38 -6.72
CA LYS A 27 11.38 5.51 -5.98
C LYS A 27 11.13 6.89 -6.60
N LEU A 28 11.33 7.03 -7.91
CA LEU A 28 11.20 8.34 -8.58
C LEU A 28 9.75 8.89 -8.57
N PRO A 29 8.72 8.10 -8.93
CA PRO A 29 7.33 8.52 -8.74
C PRO A 29 6.99 8.87 -7.29
N PHE A 30 7.42 8.06 -6.31
CA PHE A 30 7.17 8.35 -4.89
C PHE A 30 7.82 9.68 -4.47
N GLN A 31 9.06 9.92 -4.86
CA GLN A 31 9.76 11.17 -4.60
C GLN A 31 9.04 12.38 -5.23
N ARG A 32 8.48 12.25 -6.44
CA ARG A 32 7.70 13.33 -7.09
C ARG A 32 6.44 13.64 -6.28
N LEU A 33 5.71 12.61 -5.86
CA LEU A 33 4.51 12.78 -5.02
C LEU A 33 4.81 13.46 -3.70
N VAL A 34 5.90 13.07 -3.01
CA VAL A 34 6.33 13.72 -1.76
C VAL A 34 6.59 15.21 -1.97
N ARG A 35 7.24 15.58 -3.08
CA ARG A 35 7.54 16.99 -3.39
C ARG A 35 6.30 17.78 -3.79
N GLU A 36 5.40 17.17 -4.55
CA GLU A 36 4.12 17.74 -4.93
C GLU A 36 3.30 18.11 -3.69
N ILE A 37 3.09 17.15 -2.78
CA ILE A 37 2.34 17.39 -1.53
C ILE A 37 3.04 18.44 -0.66
N ALA A 38 4.37 18.38 -0.53
CA ALA A 38 5.11 19.32 0.31
C ALA A 38 5.05 20.77 -0.21
N GLN A 39 4.97 20.94 -1.53
CA GLN A 39 4.89 22.25 -2.19
C GLN A 39 3.62 23.00 -1.79
N ASP A 40 2.52 22.29 -1.54
CA ASP A 40 1.24 22.88 -1.09
C ASP A 40 1.34 23.46 0.32
N PHE A 41 2.29 23.01 1.15
CA PHE A 41 2.51 23.51 2.50
C PHE A 41 3.59 24.58 2.58
N LYS A 42 4.70 24.39 1.86
CA LYS A 42 5.82 25.35 1.83
C LYS A 42 6.63 25.18 0.56
N THR A 43 6.81 26.27 -0.17
CA THR A 43 7.64 26.31 -1.38
C THR A 43 9.13 26.19 -1.05
N ASP A 44 9.91 25.71 -2.02
CA ASP A 44 11.39 25.67 -1.98
C ASP A 44 11.99 24.76 -0.89
N LEU A 45 11.25 23.74 -0.45
CA LEU A 45 11.74 22.72 0.47
C LEU A 45 12.77 21.80 -0.19
N ARG A 46 13.88 21.57 0.53
CA ARG A 46 14.88 20.55 0.19
C ARG A 46 14.70 19.32 1.07
N PHE A 47 14.76 18.15 0.45
CA PHE A 47 14.63 16.87 1.13
C PHE A 47 15.98 16.15 1.14
N GLN A 48 16.37 15.62 2.29
CA GLN A 48 17.45 14.64 2.38
C GLN A 48 17.01 13.33 1.70
N SER A 49 17.96 12.59 1.15
CA SER A 49 17.69 11.28 0.52
C SER A 49 17.06 10.30 1.51
N HIS A 50 17.58 10.23 2.73
CA HIS A 50 17.07 9.36 3.80
C HIS A 50 15.68 9.78 4.29
N ALA A 51 15.33 11.07 4.22
CA ALA A 51 13.98 11.53 4.58
C ALA A 51 12.92 11.00 3.60
N VAL A 52 13.22 11.01 2.29
CA VAL A 52 12.32 10.42 1.29
C VAL A 52 12.21 8.91 1.45
N LEU A 53 13.32 8.23 1.77
CA LEU A 53 13.32 6.80 2.06
C LEU A 53 12.45 6.46 3.27
N ALA A 54 12.61 7.19 4.38
CA ALA A 54 11.81 6.99 5.59
C ALA A 54 10.31 7.20 5.34
N LEU A 55 9.95 8.22 4.56
CA LEU A 55 8.57 8.44 4.12
C LEU A 55 8.04 7.26 3.31
N GLN A 56 8.87 6.69 2.43
CA GLN A 56 8.47 5.55 1.61
C GLN A 56 8.28 4.28 2.43
N GLU A 57 9.21 3.98 3.33
CA GLU A 57 9.11 2.83 4.24
C GLU A 57 7.85 2.92 5.10
N ALA A 58 7.57 4.08 5.70
CA ALA A 58 6.37 4.29 6.51
C ALA A 58 5.08 4.16 5.68
N ALA A 59 5.05 4.75 4.47
CA ALA A 59 3.88 4.70 3.60
C ALA A 59 3.56 3.27 3.13
N GLU A 60 4.56 2.51 2.70
CA GLU A 60 4.36 1.14 2.25
C GLU A 60 3.97 0.21 3.41
N ALA A 61 4.61 0.34 4.57
CA ALA A 61 4.23 -0.43 5.76
C ALA A 61 2.78 -0.16 6.18
N TYR A 62 2.36 1.12 6.17
CA TYR A 62 0.98 1.49 6.46
C TYR A 62 -0.01 0.89 5.45
N LEU A 63 0.28 0.96 4.16
CA LEU A 63 -0.58 0.41 3.11
C LEU A 63 -0.69 -1.11 3.19
N VAL A 64 0.41 -1.82 3.47
CA VAL A 64 0.39 -3.29 3.66
C VAL A 64 -0.52 -3.65 4.83
N GLY A 65 -0.33 -3.02 5.99
CA GLY A 65 -1.20 -3.26 7.15
C GLY A 65 -2.66 -2.93 6.86
N LEU A 66 -2.94 -1.84 6.12
CA LEU A 66 -4.31 -1.49 5.73
C LEU A 66 -4.92 -2.54 4.80
N PHE A 67 -4.15 -3.11 3.87
CA PHE A 67 -4.63 -4.18 2.99
C PHE A 67 -4.87 -5.51 3.73
N GLU A 68 -4.13 -5.80 4.79
CA GLU A 68 -4.39 -6.96 5.66
C GLU A 68 -5.77 -6.83 6.31
N ASP A 69 -6.08 -5.70 6.94
CA ASP A 69 -7.40 -5.46 7.55
C ASP A 69 -8.53 -5.41 6.51
N THR A 70 -8.25 -4.81 5.35
CA THR A 70 -9.20 -4.77 4.22
C THR A 70 -9.53 -6.19 3.75
N ASN A 71 -8.53 -7.07 3.70
CA ASN A 71 -8.72 -8.47 3.33
C ASN A 71 -9.56 -9.22 4.38
N LEU A 72 -9.35 -8.98 5.68
CA LEU A 72 -10.19 -9.53 6.74
C LEU A 72 -11.66 -9.08 6.60
N CYS A 73 -11.89 -7.80 6.26
CA CYS A 73 -13.24 -7.28 6.00
C CYS A 73 -13.91 -7.96 4.79
N ALA A 74 -13.17 -8.20 3.72
CA ALA A 74 -13.69 -8.90 2.53
C ALA A 74 -14.05 -10.36 2.85
N ILE A 75 -13.18 -11.07 3.59
CA ILE A 75 -13.41 -12.46 4.03
C ILE A 75 -14.61 -12.53 4.98
N HIS A 76 -14.75 -11.60 5.91
CA HIS A 76 -15.91 -11.51 6.81
C HIS A 76 -17.22 -11.41 6.02
N ALA A 77 -17.21 -10.69 4.89
CA ALA A 77 -18.33 -10.58 3.96
C ALA A 77 -18.43 -11.73 2.94
N LYS A 78 -17.77 -12.87 3.17
CA LYS A 78 -17.74 -14.07 2.31
C LYS A 78 -17.25 -13.81 0.88
N ARG A 79 -16.35 -12.84 0.68
CA ARG A 79 -15.72 -12.51 -0.60
C ARG A 79 -14.22 -12.76 -0.56
N VAL A 80 -13.63 -12.91 -1.74
CA VAL A 80 -12.17 -13.02 -1.95
C VAL A 80 -11.59 -11.81 -2.68
N THR A 81 -12.45 -10.90 -3.15
CA THR A 81 -12.06 -9.66 -3.82
C THR A 81 -12.32 -8.48 -2.89
N ILE A 82 -11.26 -7.74 -2.56
CA ILE A 82 -11.35 -6.51 -1.79
C ILE A 82 -12.05 -5.41 -2.59
N MET A 83 -12.82 -4.57 -1.90
CA MET A 83 -13.60 -3.48 -2.48
C MET A 83 -13.39 -2.19 -1.68
N PRO A 84 -13.69 -1.01 -2.24
CA PRO A 84 -13.55 0.26 -1.52
C PRO A 84 -14.29 0.30 -0.18
N LYS A 85 -15.44 -0.37 -0.05
CA LYS A 85 -16.19 -0.49 1.21
C LYS A 85 -15.42 -1.22 2.31
N ASP A 86 -14.54 -2.16 1.95
CA ASP A 86 -13.72 -2.91 2.90
C ASP A 86 -12.63 -2.01 3.49
N ILE A 87 -12.00 -1.18 2.64
CA ILE A 87 -11.02 -0.17 3.07
C ILE A 87 -11.69 0.86 3.99
N GLN A 88 -12.86 1.34 3.60
CA GLN A 88 -13.62 2.31 4.39
C GLN A 88 -14.02 1.77 5.76
N LEU A 89 -14.39 0.48 5.84
CA LEU A 89 -14.69 -0.19 7.09
C LEU A 89 -13.44 -0.36 7.96
N ALA A 90 -12.33 -0.85 7.39
CA ALA A 90 -11.05 -1.01 8.08
C ALA A 90 -10.59 0.32 8.71
N ARG A 91 -10.54 1.40 7.92
CA ARG A 91 -10.19 2.74 8.40
C ARG A 91 -11.14 3.27 9.48
N ARG A 92 -12.44 2.95 9.37
CA ARG A 92 -13.44 3.35 10.39
C ARG A 92 -13.17 2.66 11.73
N ILE A 93 -12.85 1.36 11.70
CA ILE A 93 -12.55 0.57 12.91
C ILE A 93 -11.23 1.02 13.55
N ARG A 94 -10.22 1.35 12.74
CA ARG A 94 -8.94 1.89 13.22
C ARG A 94 -9.04 3.28 13.86
N GLY A 95 -10.15 4.00 13.69
CA GLY A 95 -10.30 5.37 14.18
C GLY A 95 -9.60 6.42 13.31
N GLU A 96 -9.20 6.07 12.07
CA GLU A 96 -8.52 6.98 11.12
C GLU A 96 -9.49 7.85 10.30
N ARG A 97 -10.80 7.67 10.51
CA ARG A 97 -11.82 8.56 9.96
C ARG A 97 -12.09 9.67 10.99
N ALA A 98 -11.72 10.90 10.62
CA ALA A 98 -12.46 12.09 11.02
C ALA A 98 -13.89 12.01 10.47
#